data_AF-A0AAE0TLW2-F1
#
_entry.id   AF-A0AAE0TLW2-F1
#
_cell.length_a   1.000
_cell.length_b   1.000
_cell.length_c   1.000
_cell.angle_alpha   90.00
_cell.angle_beta   90.00
_cell.angle_gamma   90.00
#
_symmetry.space_group_name_H-M   'P 1'
#
loop_
_entity.id
_entity.type
_entity.pdbx_description
1 polymer ?
#
loop_
_entity_poly.entity_id
_entity_poly.type
_entity_poly.pdbx_seq_one_letter_code
_entity_poly.pdbx_strand_id
1 'polypeptide(L)'
;MASSTRSTVILPQTTASRTNAILLSYKGVSTALIKPVFRVACALRFSNPGVEDVIGRTHTPLDPRIVSAILEGALRLLPSDNTVEGQKARRVKMAAKAEQAKTAEETFLSRLRDAGYQFQDERQQKQRIQAAIDQGIPLSCRLTPNVLFDTPTMIFGHTCHWIEYKNTFGFKSSPYVHQKNKAQFQRYVAQMGEGTVVYKLGYESGLITLPSLQICREAEAFACIDLHGQDGSTF
;
A
#
# COMPACT_ATOMS: atom_id res chain seq x y z
N MET A 1 53.41 -1.20 -44.06
CA MET A 1 51.99 -0.79 -44.06
C MET A 1 51.30 -1.56 -42.95
N ALA A 2 51.11 -0.91 -41.79
CA ALA A 2 50.60 -1.54 -40.58
C ALA A 2 49.07 -1.52 -40.57
N SER A 3 48.46 -2.70 -40.50
CA SER A 3 47.02 -2.90 -40.33
C SER A 3 46.68 -2.73 -38.85
N SER A 4 45.88 -1.70 -38.51
CA SER A 4 45.42 -1.41 -37.15
C SER A 4 43.98 -1.88 -37.00
N THR A 5 43.80 -3.04 -36.37
CA THR A 5 42.51 -3.56 -35.91
C THR A 5 42.07 -2.81 -34.65
N ARG A 6 41.02 -2.00 -34.77
CA ARG A 6 40.33 -1.40 -33.60
C ARG A 6 39.46 -2.47 -32.93
N SER A 7 39.93 -3.00 -31.81
CA SER A 7 39.09 -3.72 -30.87
C SER A 7 38.15 -2.75 -30.17
N THR A 8 36.87 -2.81 -30.50
CA THR A 8 35.81 -2.10 -29.76
C THR A 8 35.61 -2.83 -28.43
N VAL A 9 36.11 -2.24 -27.35
CA VAL A 9 35.78 -2.65 -25.99
C VAL A 9 34.31 -2.29 -25.75
N ILE A 10 33.43 -3.29 -25.79
CA ILE A 10 32.05 -3.14 -25.35
C ILE A 10 32.09 -3.16 -23.83
N LEU A 11 31.98 -1.98 -23.21
CA LEU A 11 31.77 -1.86 -21.77
C LEU A 11 30.42 -2.50 -21.41
N PRO A 12 30.35 -3.35 -20.37
CA PRO A 12 29.09 -3.87 -19.89
C PRO A 12 28.22 -2.71 -19.41
N GLN A 13 27.06 -2.52 -20.05
CA GLN A 13 26.05 -1.60 -19.56
C GLN A 13 25.56 -2.12 -18.20
N THR A 14 25.84 -1.35 -17.16
CA THR A 14 25.48 -1.60 -15.79
C THR A 14 23.97 -1.80 -15.65
N THR A 15 23.58 -2.96 -15.13
CA THR A 15 22.21 -3.34 -14.73
C THR A 15 21.53 -2.30 -13.85
N ALA A 16 22.31 -1.51 -13.10
CA ALA A 16 21.85 -0.35 -12.32
C ALA A 16 21.06 0.71 -13.13
N SER A 17 21.29 0.81 -14.44
CA SER A 17 20.60 1.78 -15.30
C SER A 17 19.15 1.34 -15.63
N ARG A 18 18.86 0.02 -15.67
CA ARG A 18 17.50 -0.50 -15.91
C ARG A 18 16.60 -0.37 -14.69
N THR A 19 17.13 -0.59 -13.48
CA THR A 19 16.39 -0.43 -12.22
C THR A 19 15.93 1.02 -12.01
N ASN A 20 16.74 2.00 -12.43
CA ASN A 20 16.41 3.43 -12.36
C ASN A 20 15.35 3.89 -13.39
N ALA A 21 15.23 3.21 -14.54
CA ALA A 21 14.31 3.61 -15.61
C ALA A 21 12.86 3.09 -15.41
N ILE A 22 12.68 1.99 -14.69
CA ILE A 22 11.34 1.39 -14.42
C ILE A 22 10.65 2.08 -13.24
N LEU A 23 11.41 2.81 -12.41
CA LEU A 23 10.93 3.79 -11.43
C LEU A 23 10.46 5.09 -12.13
N LEU A 24 9.52 4.99 -13.08
CA LEU A 24 8.56 6.07 -13.30
C LEU A 24 7.79 6.23 -11.99
N SER A 25 8.41 6.96 -11.06
CA SER A 25 8.00 7.07 -9.67
C SER A 25 6.62 7.67 -9.65
N TYR A 26 5.61 6.81 -9.54
CA TYR A 26 4.25 7.22 -9.26
C TYR A 26 4.28 8.19 -8.06
N LYS A 27 3.99 9.47 -8.31
CA LYS A 27 4.05 10.54 -7.29
C LYS A 27 2.71 10.73 -6.55
N GLY A 28 1.78 9.79 -6.74
CA GLY A 28 0.41 9.94 -6.30
C GLY A 28 -0.47 10.72 -7.27
N VAL A 29 -1.78 10.66 -7.05
CA VAL A 29 -2.78 11.46 -7.76
C VAL A 29 -2.80 12.87 -7.17
N SER A 30 -2.79 13.89 -8.02
CA SER A 30 -2.88 15.28 -7.58
C SER A 30 -4.15 15.55 -6.78
N THR A 31 -4.01 16.30 -5.67
CA THR A 31 -5.12 16.84 -4.88
C THR A 31 -6.15 17.59 -5.73
N ALA A 32 -5.73 18.21 -6.84
CA ALA A 32 -6.61 18.94 -7.76
C ALA A 32 -7.63 18.01 -8.46
N LEU A 33 -7.29 16.74 -8.67
CA LEU A 33 -8.21 15.74 -9.23
C LEU A 33 -9.09 15.11 -8.14
N ILE A 34 -8.56 14.94 -6.92
CA ILE A 34 -9.28 14.32 -5.80
C ILE A 34 -10.35 15.23 -5.21
N LYS A 35 -10.02 16.51 -4.96
CA LYS A 35 -10.91 17.45 -4.24
C LYS A 35 -12.28 17.63 -4.90
N PRO A 36 -12.40 17.84 -6.23
CA PRO A 36 -13.71 17.98 -6.87
C PRO A 36 -14.56 16.72 -6.74
N VAL A 37 -13.95 15.54 -6.93
CA VAL A 37 -14.63 14.24 -6.81
C VAL A 37 -15.14 14.03 -5.39
N PHE A 38 -14.29 14.27 -4.37
CA PHE A 38 -14.72 14.14 -2.98
C PHE A 38 -15.82 15.14 -2.60
N ARG A 39 -15.75 16.39 -3.10
CA ARG A 39 -16.79 17.40 -2.86
C ARG A 39 -18.14 16.96 -3.44
N VAL A 40 -18.16 16.47 -4.68
CA VAL A 40 -19.38 15.98 -5.32
C VAL A 40 -19.91 14.73 -4.62
N ALA A 41 -19.04 13.77 -4.28
CA ALA A 41 -19.43 12.59 -3.51
C ALA A 41 -20.06 12.99 -2.15
N CYS A 42 -19.47 13.96 -1.46
CA CYS A 42 -20.05 14.53 -0.25
C CYS A 42 -21.42 15.18 -0.50
N ALA A 43 -21.58 15.97 -1.57
CA ALA A 43 -22.86 16.61 -1.89
C ALA A 43 -23.97 15.57 -2.18
N LEU A 44 -23.62 14.47 -2.83
CA LEU A 44 -24.57 13.43 -3.21
C LEU A 44 -24.85 12.40 -2.12
N ARG A 45 -24.07 12.33 -1.04
CA ARG A 45 -24.08 11.21 -0.08
C ARG A 45 -25.45 10.84 0.50
N PHE A 46 -26.40 11.78 0.55
CA PHE A 46 -27.75 11.55 1.06
C PHE A 46 -28.72 10.92 0.05
N SER A 47 -28.37 10.87 -1.24
CA SER A 47 -29.20 10.31 -2.32
C SER A 47 -28.76 8.94 -2.80
N ASN A 48 -27.99 8.20 -1.98
CA ASN A 48 -27.42 6.89 -2.32
C ASN A 48 -26.72 6.84 -3.70
N PRO A 49 -25.72 7.69 -3.95
CA PRO A 49 -25.09 7.79 -5.26
C PRO A 49 -24.23 6.56 -5.58
N GLY A 50 -24.19 6.20 -6.85
CA GLY A 50 -23.22 5.28 -7.43
C GLY A 50 -21.94 5.98 -7.88
N VAL A 51 -20.97 5.18 -8.33
CA VAL A 51 -19.71 5.65 -8.90
C VAL A 51 -19.96 6.49 -10.16
N GLU A 52 -20.85 6.01 -11.04
CA GLU A 52 -21.20 6.69 -12.30
C GLU A 52 -21.85 8.05 -12.09
N ASP A 53 -22.63 8.24 -11.01
CA ASP A 53 -23.21 9.55 -10.68
C ASP A 53 -22.12 10.59 -10.38
N VAL A 54 -21.07 10.17 -9.67
CA VAL A 54 -19.94 11.05 -9.33
C VAL A 54 -19.10 11.32 -10.57
N ILE A 55 -18.82 10.29 -11.39
CA ILE A 55 -18.07 10.44 -12.64
C ILE A 55 -18.82 11.38 -13.59
N GLY A 56 -20.11 11.14 -13.83
CA GLY A 56 -20.94 11.94 -14.74
C GLY A 56 -21.02 13.42 -14.36
N ARG A 57 -20.99 13.75 -13.06
CA ARG A 57 -21.00 15.15 -12.59
C ARG A 57 -19.62 15.82 -12.55
N THR A 58 -18.55 15.05 -12.41
CA THR A 58 -17.20 15.60 -12.26
C THR A 58 -16.40 15.57 -13.55
N HIS A 59 -16.79 14.73 -14.51
CA HIS A 59 -16.02 14.40 -15.72
C HIS A 59 -14.56 14.05 -15.37
N THR A 60 -14.37 13.38 -14.23
CA THR A 60 -13.05 13.11 -13.71
C THR A 60 -12.35 12.04 -14.56
N PRO A 61 -11.03 12.16 -14.81
CA PRO A 61 -10.26 11.13 -15.51
C PRO A 61 -9.80 10.00 -14.58
N LEU A 62 -10.22 10.01 -13.30
CA LEU A 62 -9.80 9.00 -12.32
C LEU A 62 -10.38 7.63 -12.64
N ASP A 63 -9.60 6.57 -12.37
CA ASP A 63 -10.08 5.19 -12.41
C ASP A 63 -11.36 5.05 -11.54
N PRO A 64 -12.43 4.41 -12.04
CA PRO A 64 -13.68 4.22 -11.30
C PRO A 64 -13.50 3.61 -9.90
N ARG A 65 -12.47 2.77 -9.70
CA ARG A 65 -12.14 2.19 -8.39
C ARG A 65 -11.60 3.24 -7.42
N ILE A 66 -10.83 4.22 -7.90
CA ILE A 66 -10.40 5.38 -7.10
C ILE A 66 -11.62 6.22 -6.73
N VAL A 67 -12.51 6.49 -7.68
CA VAL A 67 -13.77 7.22 -7.42
C VAL A 67 -14.63 6.49 -6.40
N SER A 68 -14.75 5.16 -6.51
CA SER A 68 -15.43 4.31 -5.53
C SER A 68 -14.82 4.46 -4.13
N ALA A 69 -13.49 4.41 -3.99
CA ALA A 69 -12.82 4.59 -2.70
C ALA A 69 -13.04 6.00 -2.10
N ILE A 70 -13.06 7.04 -2.93
CA ILE A 70 -13.37 8.42 -2.51
C ILE A 70 -14.82 8.54 -2.05
N LEU A 71 -15.75 7.97 -2.82
CA LEU A 71 -17.17 7.94 -2.48
C LEU A 71 -17.42 7.22 -1.16
N GLU A 72 -16.77 6.08 -0.94
CA GLU A 72 -16.83 5.38 0.35
C GLU A 72 -16.34 6.25 1.51
N GLY A 73 -15.30 7.05 1.30
CA GLY A 73 -14.84 8.02 2.28
C GLY A 73 -15.89 9.10 2.58
N ALA A 74 -16.61 9.58 1.56
CA ALA A 74 -17.69 10.55 1.74
C ALA A 74 -18.89 9.94 2.49
N LEU A 75 -19.25 8.69 2.19
CA LEU A 75 -20.33 7.97 2.86
C LEU A 75 -20.06 7.72 4.35
N ARG A 76 -18.80 7.70 4.81
CA ARG A 76 -18.46 7.63 6.24
C ARG A 76 -18.88 8.86 7.04
N LEU A 77 -19.21 9.98 6.37
CA LEU A 77 -19.72 11.19 7.01
C LEU A 77 -21.23 11.13 7.27
N LEU A 78 -21.92 10.09 6.80
CA LEU A 78 -23.32 9.86 7.16
C LEU A 78 -23.42 9.41 8.63
N PRO A 79 -24.50 9.78 9.34
CA PRO A 79 -24.78 9.21 10.65
C PRO A 79 -24.93 7.68 10.53
N SER A 80 -24.52 6.95 11.56
CA SER A 80 -24.71 5.51 11.58
C SER A 80 -26.20 5.17 11.64
N ASP A 81 -26.66 4.35 10.69
CA ASP A 81 -27.97 3.72 10.78
C ASP A 81 -27.94 2.66 11.88
N ASN A 82 -28.60 2.98 12.99
CA ASN A 82 -28.62 2.14 14.19
C ASN A 82 -29.82 1.19 14.23
N THR A 83 -30.66 1.15 13.20
CA THR A 83 -31.71 0.12 13.04
C THR A 83 -31.10 -1.28 12.96
N VAL A 84 -31.89 -2.31 13.25
CA VAL A 84 -31.41 -3.71 13.17
C VAL A 84 -31.00 -4.04 11.73
N GLU A 85 -31.76 -3.55 10.75
CA GLU A 85 -31.53 -3.70 9.33
C GLU A 85 -30.25 -2.99 8.90
N GLY A 86 -30.07 -1.73 9.31
CA GLY A 86 -28.87 -0.93 9.03
C GLY A 86 -27.61 -1.56 9.63
N GLN A 87 -27.70 -2.05 10.87
CA GLN A 87 -26.61 -2.79 11.51
C GLN A 87 -26.28 -4.09 10.78
N LYS A 88 -27.29 -4.86 10.36
CA LYS A 88 -27.11 -6.09 9.58
C LYS A 88 -26.46 -5.80 8.23
N ALA A 89 -26.96 -4.83 7.48
CA ALA A 89 -26.40 -4.41 6.19
C ALA A 89 -24.93 -3.95 6.34
N ARG A 90 -24.63 -3.18 7.39
CA ARG A 90 -23.25 -2.76 7.70
C ARG A 90 -22.35 -3.96 8.01
N ARG A 91 -22.81 -4.94 8.80
CA ARG A 91 -22.05 -6.16 9.10
C ARG A 91 -21.75 -6.95 7.83
N VAL A 92 -22.75 -7.15 6.96
CA VAL A 92 -22.58 -7.85 5.67
C VAL A 92 -21.57 -7.13 4.79
N LYS A 93 -21.71 -5.80 4.62
CA LYS A 93 -20.79 -4.98 3.83
C LYS A 93 -19.36 -4.99 4.40
N MET A 94 -19.22 -4.92 5.72
CA MET A 94 -17.92 -4.99 6.39
C MET A 94 -17.27 -6.37 6.21
N ALA A 95 -18.04 -7.45 6.34
CA ALA A 95 -17.54 -8.81 6.14
C ALA A 95 -17.06 -9.03 4.70
N ALA A 96 -17.85 -8.64 3.70
CA ALA A 96 -17.44 -8.73 2.29
C ALA A 96 -16.15 -7.94 2.01
N LYS A 97 -16.01 -6.74 2.59
CA LYS A 97 -14.79 -5.93 2.45
C LYS A 97 -13.61 -6.51 3.18
N ALA A 98 -13.81 -7.08 4.37
CA ALA A 98 -12.76 -7.74 5.12
C ALA A 98 -12.22 -8.94 4.33
N GLU A 99 -13.09 -9.73 3.71
CA GLU A 99 -12.70 -10.86 2.86
C GLU A 99 -11.92 -10.40 1.62
N GLN A 100 -12.38 -9.35 0.94
CA GLN A 100 -11.67 -8.77 -0.19
C GLN A 100 -10.30 -8.21 0.21
N ALA A 101 -10.21 -7.54 1.37
CA ALA A 101 -8.95 -7.03 1.91
C ALA A 101 -7.98 -8.17 2.23
N LYS A 102 -8.47 -9.23 2.88
CA LYS A 102 -7.71 -10.43 3.21
C LYS A 102 -7.18 -11.13 1.96
N THR A 103 -8.03 -11.37 0.96
CA THR A 103 -7.62 -12.00 -0.30
C THR A 103 -6.53 -11.18 -1.02
N ALA A 104 -6.70 -9.85 -1.06
CA ALA A 104 -5.72 -8.96 -1.69
C ALA A 104 -4.37 -8.96 -0.94
N GLU A 105 -4.42 -8.97 0.40
CA GLU A 105 -3.23 -9.09 1.23
C GLU A 105 -2.53 -10.43 1.04
N GLU A 106 -3.26 -11.54 1.09
CA GLU A 106 -2.70 -12.89 0.87
C GLU A 106 -2.03 -13.01 -0.50
N THR A 107 -2.62 -12.41 -1.53
CA THR A 107 -2.02 -12.34 -2.88
C THR A 107 -0.71 -11.57 -2.86
N PHE A 108 -0.66 -10.42 -2.18
CA PHE A 108 0.56 -9.62 -2.04
C PHE A 108 1.65 -10.38 -1.27
N LEU A 109 1.29 -11.04 -0.16
CA LEU A 109 2.21 -11.86 0.63
C LEU A 109 2.73 -13.08 -0.14
N SER A 110 1.86 -13.76 -0.90
CA SER A 110 2.29 -14.88 -1.76
C SER A 110 3.38 -14.43 -2.71
N ARG A 111 3.17 -13.28 -3.38
CA ARG A 111 4.14 -12.78 -4.36
C ARG A 111 5.49 -12.41 -3.73
N LEU A 112 5.50 -11.88 -2.50
CA LEU A 112 6.75 -11.69 -1.76
C LEU A 112 7.45 -13.01 -1.47
N ARG A 113 6.72 -14.05 -1.06
CA ARG A 113 7.28 -15.39 -0.81
C ARG A 113 7.81 -16.02 -2.09
N ASP A 114 7.07 -15.90 -3.18
CA ASP A 114 7.45 -16.43 -4.50
C ASP A 114 8.73 -15.75 -5.03
N ALA A 115 8.97 -14.49 -4.64
CA ALA A 115 10.21 -13.78 -4.91
C ALA A 115 11.36 -14.08 -3.91
N GLY A 116 11.16 -15.00 -2.96
CA GLY A 116 12.19 -15.49 -2.06
C GLY A 116 12.39 -14.69 -0.77
N TYR A 117 11.57 -13.68 -0.50
CA TYR A 117 11.69 -12.87 0.72
C TYR A 117 11.33 -13.66 1.98
N GLN A 118 12.17 -13.54 3.01
CA GLN A 118 11.96 -14.15 4.34
C GLN A 118 11.35 -13.13 5.31
N PHE A 119 10.16 -13.42 5.82
CA PHE A 119 9.43 -12.52 6.70
C PHE A 119 8.36 -13.24 7.53
N GLN A 120 7.93 -12.57 8.60
CA GLN A 120 6.77 -12.96 9.40
C GLN A 120 5.52 -12.20 8.95
N ASP A 121 4.42 -12.92 8.70
CA ASP A 121 3.11 -12.32 8.49
C ASP A 121 2.42 -11.94 9.81
N GLU A 122 1.33 -11.17 9.74
CA GLU A 122 0.61 -10.69 10.93
C GLU A 122 0.20 -11.84 11.88
N ARG A 123 -0.18 -13.00 11.33
CA ARG A 123 -0.59 -14.18 12.11
C ARG A 123 0.59 -14.75 12.88
N GLN A 124 1.74 -14.94 12.22
CA GLN A 124 2.97 -15.43 12.86
C GLN A 124 3.45 -14.47 13.96
N GLN A 125 3.39 -13.16 13.70
CA GLN A 125 3.77 -12.15 14.69
C GLN A 125 2.85 -12.16 15.92
N LYS A 126 1.51 -12.30 15.72
CA LYS A 126 0.55 -12.45 16.82
C LYS A 126 0.83 -13.71 17.66
N GLN A 127 1.12 -14.83 17.02
CA GLN A 127 1.47 -16.08 17.71
C GLN A 127 2.75 -15.93 18.55
N ARG A 128 3.79 -15.30 17.98
CA ARG A 128 5.05 -15.00 18.69
C ARG A 128 4.80 -14.10 19.91
N ILE A 129 3.99 -13.06 19.75
CA ILE A 129 3.64 -12.12 20.83
C ILE A 129 2.88 -12.86 21.93
N GLN A 130 1.89 -13.68 21.58
CA GLN A 130 1.10 -14.43 22.56
C GLN A 130 1.97 -15.42 23.33
N ALA A 131 2.82 -16.19 22.64
CA ALA A 131 3.72 -17.14 23.29
C ALA A 131 4.68 -16.45 24.27
N ALA A 132 5.21 -15.28 23.92
CA ALA A 132 6.05 -14.51 24.83
C ALA A 132 5.27 -13.99 26.05
N ILE A 133 4.01 -13.55 25.88
CA ILE A 133 3.14 -13.16 26.99
C ILE A 133 2.89 -14.35 27.93
N ASP A 134 2.55 -15.51 27.37
CA ASP A 134 2.26 -16.73 28.14
C ASP A 134 3.49 -17.22 28.93
N GLN A 135 4.69 -16.99 28.39
CA GLN A 135 5.98 -17.31 29.03
C GLN A 135 6.50 -16.20 29.96
N GLY A 136 5.79 -15.08 30.10
CA GLY A 136 6.23 -13.93 30.92
C GLY A 136 7.45 -13.19 30.35
N ILE A 137 7.78 -13.39 29.07
CA ILE A 137 8.91 -12.73 28.41
C ILE A 137 8.52 -11.29 28.07
N PRO A 138 9.28 -10.28 28.53
CA PRO A 138 9.02 -8.90 28.17
C PRO A 138 9.25 -8.67 26.66
N LEU A 139 8.26 -8.07 26.00
CA LEU A 139 8.32 -7.73 24.58
C LEU A 139 8.65 -6.25 24.38
N SER A 140 9.69 -5.97 23.61
CA SER A 140 10.06 -4.61 23.20
C SER A 140 9.09 -4.00 22.18
N CYS A 141 8.43 -4.83 21.37
CA CYS A 141 7.48 -4.41 20.36
C CYS A 141 6.31 -5.40 20.28
N ARG A 142 5.07 -4.86 20.25
CA ARG A 142 3.82 -5.63 20.09
C ARG A 142 3.06 -5.24 18.82
N LEU A 143 3.72 -4.51 17.93
CA LEU A 143 3.14 -4.07 16.66
C LEU A 143 3.18 -5.23 15.66
N THR A 144 2.18 -5.28 14.79
CA THR A 144 1.99 -6.37 13.82
C THR A 144 1.71 -5.79 12.43
N PRO A 145 2.74 -5.27 11.73
CA PRO A 145 2.59 -4.95 10.31
C PRO A 145 2.24 -6.20 9.50
N ASN A 146 1.68 -6.04 8.30
CA ASN A 146 1.37 -7.19 7.43
C ASN A 146 2.61 -8.03 7.10
N VAL A 147 3.76 -7.39 6.99
CA VAL A 147 5.07 -8.01 6.78
C VAL A 147 6.05 -7.43 7.78
N LEU A 148 6.76 -8.28 8.51
CA LEU A 148 7.94 -7.95 9.30
C LEU A 148 9.09 -8.82 8.80
N PHE A 149 10.12 -8.22 8.20
CA PHE A 149 11.26 -8.99 7.72
C PHE A 149 12.09 -9.50 8.89
N ASP A 150 12.61 -10.72 8.77
CA ASP A 150 13.48 -11.30 9.81
C ASP A 150 14.80 -10.54 9.93
N THR A 151 15.27 -9.97 8.81
CA THR A 151 16.39 -9.03 8.74
C THR A 151 16.03 -7.84 7.85
N PRO A 152 16.57 -6.63 8.13
CA PRO A 152 16.31 -5.46 7.28
C PRO A 152 16.65 -5.77 5.82
N THR A 153 15.68 -5.62 4.93
CA THR A 153 15.76 -6.10 3.55
C THR A 153 15.80 -4.92 2.58
N MET A 154 16.71 -4.95 1.62
CA MET A 154 16.71 -3.97 0.52
C MET A 154 15.56 -4.29 -0.43
N ILE A 155 14.55 -3.43 -0.48
CA ILE A 155 13.37 -3.57 -1.35
C ILE A 155 12.87 -2.17 -1.70
N PHE A 156 12.30 -2.00 -2.90
CA PHE A 156 11.85 -0.69 -3.40
C PHE A 156 12.97 0.38 -3.44
N GLY A 157 14.24 -0.05 -3.49
CA GLY A 157 15.40 0.84 -3.51
C GLY A 157 15.76 1.46 -2.15
N HIS A 158 15.27 0.91 -1.04
CA HIS A 158 15.68 1.32 0.31
C HIS A 158 15.70 0.15 1.30
N THR A 159 16.28 0.38 2.47
CA THR A 159 16.23 -0.59 3.57
C THR A 159 14.83 -0.61 4.19
N CYS A 160 14.21 -1.79 4.26
CA CYS A 160 12.85 -1.96 4.74
C CYS A 160 12.82 -3.03 5.83
N HIS A 161 12.27 -2.68 6.99
CA HIS A 161 12.07 -3.60 8.12
C HIS A 161 10.66 -4.19 8.13
N TRP A 162 9.69 -3.43 7.61
CA TRP A 162 8.29 -3.82 7.63
C TRP A 162 7.50 -3.25 6.45
N ILE A 163 6.45 -3.95 6.04
CA ILE A 163 5.48 -3.48 5.03
C ILE A 163 4.06 -3.53 5.61
N GLU A 164 3.31 -2.45 5.41
CA GLU A 164 1.87 -2.41 5.62
C GLU A 164 1.16 -2.33 4.27
N TYR A 165 0.27 -3.28 4.00
CA TYR A 165 -0.54 -3.32 2.79
C TYR A 165 -1.95 -2.78 3.06
N LYS A 166 -2.45 -1.93 2.16
CA LYS A 166 -3.80 -1.36 2.24
C LYS A 166 -4.55 -1.61 0.92
N ASN A 167 -5.59 -2.44 0.97
CA ASN A 167 -6.50 -2.68 -0.16
C ASN A 167 -7.48 -1.50 -0.38
N THR A 168 -6.96 -0.32 -0.68
CA THR A 168 -7.76 0.89 -0.93
C THR A 168 -6.94 1.96 -1.66
N PHE A 169 -7.55 3.12 -1.92
CA PHE A 169 -6.87 4.34 -2.33
C PHE A 169 -6.61 5.24 -1.11
N GLY A 170 -5.37 5.68 -0.92
CA GLY A 170 -4.99 6.53 0.20
C GLY A 170 -5.18 8.02 -0.10
N PHE A 171 -6.09 8.73 0.56
CA PHE A 171 -6.28 10.18 0.36
C PHE A 171 -6.51 10.93 1.67
N LYS A 172 -6.08 12.20 1.70
CA LYS A 172 -5.99 13.05 2.91
C LYS A 172 -7.36 13.38 3.48
N SER A 173 -8.33 13.59 2.60
CA SER A 173 -9.70 13.96 2.98
C SER A 173 -10.53 12.78 3.49
N SER A 174 -10.00 11.56 3.51
CA SER A 174 -10.73 10.42 4.08
C SER A 174 -10.90 10.62 5.60
N PRO A 175 -12.14 10.82 6.09
CA PRO A 175 -12.38 11.14 7.49
C PRO A 175 -11.95 9.96 8.38
N TYR A 176 -11.31 10.27 9.50
CA TYR A 176 -10.80 9.35 10.54
C TYR A 176 -9.70 8.37 10.11
N VAL A 177 -9.71 7.89 8.86
CA VAL A 177 -8.77 6.88 8.34
C VAL A 177 -7.37 7.47 8.19
N HIS A 178 -7.25 8.65 7.59
CA HIS A 178 -5.94 9.24 7.31
C HIS A 178 -5.13 9.52 8.58
N GLN A 179 -5.76 10.13 9.59
CA GLN A 179 -5.12 10.41 10.87
C GLN A 179 -4.74 9.12 11.63
N LYS A 180 -5.62 8.11 11.64
CA LYS A 180 -5.33 6.81 12.26
C LYS A 180 -4.15 6.11 11.59
N ASN A 181 -4.12 6.09 10.26
CA ASN A 181 -3.01 5.52 9.50
C ASN A 181 -1.71 6.28 9.78
N LYS A 182 -1.73 7.62 9.78
CA LYS A 182 -0.55 8.42 10.10
C LYS A 182 0.02 8.09 11.49
N ALA A 183 -0.84 8.02 12.52
CA ALA A 183 -0.44 7.64 13.87
C ALA A 183 0.08 6.19 13.95
N GLN A 184 -0.55 5.25 13.22
CA GLN A 184 -0.06 3.87 13.11
C GLN A 184 1.35 3.84 12.55
N PHE A 185 1.60 4.48 11.41
CA PHE A 185 2.89 4.44 10.72
C PHE A 185 3.99 5.14 11.51
N GLN A 186 3.67 6.24 12.20
CA GLN A 186 4.62 6.89 13.11
C GLN A 186 5.08 5.94 14.23
N ARG A 187 4.16 5.17 14.83
CA ARG A 187 4.53 4.17 15.84
C ARG A 187 5.38 3.04 15.25
N TYR A 188 5.06 2.62 14.04
CA TYR A 188 5.81 1.56 13.36
C TYR A 188 7.24 2.00 13.08
N VAL A 189 7.41 3.20 12.52
CA VAL A 189 8.74 3.81 12.32
C VAL A 189 9.51 3.93 13.63
N ALA A 190 8.86 4.43 14.69
CA ALA A 190 9.53 4.64 15.98
C ALA A 190 10.01 3.34 16.66
N GLN A 191 9.31 2.22 16.47
CA GLN A 191 9.62 0.95 17.16
C GLN A 191 10.35 -0.08 16.28
N MET A 192 10.19 -0.02 14.96
CA MET A 192 10.67 -1.03 14.02
C MET A 192 11.59 -0.46 12.95
N GLY A 193 11.80 0.86 12.91
CA GLY A 193 12.65 1.52 11.91
C GLY A 193 11.97 1.72 10.56
N GLU A 194 12.78 1.85 9.51
CA GLU A 194 12.31 2.16 8.16
C GLU A 194 11.32 1.13 7.62
N GLY A 195 10.27 1.58 6.93
CA GLY A 195 9.28 0.68 6.34
C GLY A 195 8.53 1.27 5.16
N THR A 196 7.64 0.47 4.59
CA THR A 196 6.85 0.82 3.41
C THR A 196 5.36 0.63 3.65
N VAL A 197 4.55 1.54 3.10
CA VAL A 197 3.10 1.36 2.98
C VAL A 197 2.72 1.21 1.51
N VAL A 198 2.07 0.10 1.18
CA VAL A 198 1.62 -0.21 -0.18
C VAL A 198 0.11 0.01 -0.27
N TYR A 199 -0.33 0.94 -1.12
CA TYR A 199 -1.75 1.12 -1.42
C TYR A 199 -2.11 0.44 -2.74
N LYS A 200 -3.13 -0.41 -2.74
CA LYS A 200 -3.58 -1.15 -3.94
C LYS A 200 -3.87 -0.22 -5.13
N LEU A 201 -4.67 0.81 -4.89
CA LEU A 201 -5.09 1.76 -5.93
C LEU A 201 -4.17 2.98 -6.02
N GLY A 202 -3.11 3.01 -5.21
CA GLY A 202 -2.24 4.15 -5.02
C GLY A 202 -2.79 5.18 -4.02
N TYR A 203 -2.24 6.38 -4.07
CA TYR A 203 -2.46 7.42 -3.06
C TYR A 203 -2.50 8.82 -3.67
N GLU A 204 -3.03 9.77 -2.92
CA GLU A 204 -2.99 11.22 -3.16
C GLU A 204 -1.56 11.75 -2.93
N SER A 205 -1.09 12.64 -3.79
CA SER A 205 0.24 13.25 -3.66
C SER A 205 0.45 13.91 -2.29
N GLY A 206 1.61 13.61 -1.69
CA GLY A 206 1.97 14.07 -0.36
C GLY A 206 1.06 13.54 0.75
N LEU A 207 0.45 12.35 0.57
CA LEU A 207 -0.45 11.73 1.55
C LEU A 207 0.14 11.79 2.96
N ILE A 208 1.31 11.20 3.17
CA ILE A 208 2.07 11.24 4.42
C ILE A 208 3.52 11.52 4.06
N THR A 209 4.13 12.48 4.75
CA THR A 209 5.56 12.79 4.65
C THR A 209 6.22 12.42 5.98
N LEU A 210 6.98 11.33 6.00
CA LEU A 210 7.72 10.84 7.16
C LEU A 210 9.07 10.29 6.65
N PRO A 211 10.24 10.79 7.11
CA PRO A 211 11.54 10.50 6.48
C PRO A 211 11.89 9.01 6.33
N SER A 212 11.47 8.18 7.28
CA SER A 212 11.74 6.74 7.32
C SER A 212 10.56 5.89 6.83
N LEU A 213 9.67 6.48 6.02
CA LEU A 213 8.50 5.80 5.49
C LEU A 213 8.41 6.03 3.99
N GLN A 214 8.48 4.94 3.24
CA GLN A 214 8.10 4.96 1.83
C GLN A 214 6.63 4.64 1.64
N ILE A 215 6.04 5.21 0.59
CA ILE A 215 4.69 4.90 0.16
C ILE A 215 4.74 4.62 -1.33
N CYS A 216 4.18 3.50 -1.74
CA CYS A 216 4.08 3.13 -3.14
C CYS A 216 2.68 2.60 -3.46
N ARG A 217 2.40 2.48 -4.76
CA ARG A 217 1.22 1.78 -5.26
C ARG A 217 1.62 0.32 -5.53
N GLU A 218 0.66 -0.59 -5.39
CA GLU A 218 0.89 -2.04 -5.57
C GLU A 218 1.56 -2.38 -6.91
N ALA A 219 1.18 -1.71 -8.00
CA ALA A 219 1.78 -1.94 -9.31
C ALA A 219 3.30 -1.71 -9.32
N GLU A 220 3.77 -0.63 -8.69
CA GLU A 220 5.19 -0.32 -8.54
C GLU A 220 5.88 -1.28 -7.57
N ALA A 221 5.18 -1.71 -6.52
CA ALA A 221 5.71 -2.72 -5.61
C ALA A 221 5.94 -4.05 -6.34
N PHE A 222 4.96 -4.53 -7.11
CA PHE A 222 5.09 -5.76 -7.90
C PHE A 222 6.16 -5.65 -8.97
N ALA A 223 6.26 -4.53 -9.69
CA ALA A 223 7.33 -4.32 -10.64
C ALA A 223 8.72 -4.45 -9.99
N CYS A 224 8.89 -3.96 -8.75
CA CYS A 224 10.15 -4.09 -8.03
C CYS A 224 10.42 -5.52 -7.54
N ILE A 225 9.39 -6.21 -7.06
CA ILE A 225 9.46 -7.61 -6.58
C ILE A 225 9.82 -8.55 -7.73
N ASP A 226 9.18 -8.39 -8.88
CA ASP A 226 9.38 -9.25 -10.04
C ASP A 226 10.81 -9.14 -10.61
N LEU A 227 11.43 -7.95 -10.55
CA LEU A 227 12.81 -7.75 -10.96
C LEU A 227 13.79 -8.52 -10.04
N HIS A 228 13.56 -8.53 -8.74
CA HIS A 228 14.41 -9.28 -7.80
C HIS A 228 14.27 -10.78 -7.97
N GLY A 229 13.06 -11.27 -8.31
CA GLY A 229 12.83 -12.68 -8.58
C GLY A 229 13.59 -13.22 -9.80
N GLN A 230 13.98 -12.37 -10.76
CA GLN A 230 14.74 -12.77 -11.95
C GLN A 230 16.25 -12.84 -11.70
N ASP A 231 16.78 -12.07 -10.75
CA ASP A 231 18.21 -12.08 -10.40
C ASP A 231 18.59 -13.30 -9.53
N GLY A 232 17.61 -14.02 -8.98
CA GLY A 232 17.79 -15.22 -8.14
C GLY A 232 18.01 -16.54 -8.89
N SER A 233 18.18 -16.54 -10.22
CA SER A 233 18.43 -17.77 -11.02
C SER A 233 19.91 -18.15 -11.17
N THR A 234 20.81 -17.51 -10.42
CA THR A 234 22.23 -17.91 -10.37
C THR A 234 22.82 -17.60 -9.00
N PHE A 235 22.79 -18.58 -8.10
CA PHE A 235 23.89 -18.92 -7.18
C PHE A 235 23.76 -20.39 -6.77
#